data_AF-A0A1I1QGY1-F1
#
_entry.id   AF-A0A1I1QGY1-F1
#
_cell.length_a   1.000
_cell.length_b   1.000
_cell.length_c   1.000
_cell.angle_alpha   90.00
_cell.angle_beta   90.00
_cell.angle_gamma   90.00
#
_symmetry.space_group_name_H-M   'P 1'
#
loop_
_entity.id
_entity.type
_entity.pdbx_description
1 polymer ?
#
loop_
_entity_poly.entity_id
_entity_poly.type
_entity_poly.pdbx_seq_one_letter_code
_entity_poly.pdbx_strand_id
1 'polypeptide(L)'
;MHDPVYEEAYHGHTIKIFHDPDPESPREWSNLGTLICWHRRYRLGESHHFASPESFLRDLAGVSDQCDLSMDQLRERAERKAILLPVFLYDHSGLAMNTIGFHCPWDSGQAGYVYVLLEAVRKEFDVKRVTKALREKAADILRAEIVSYDAYLGGRVYGYVIERDGEELDACWGFFGDYELDCLSEARAFVDHLVLQARSRAVAAEELGASPPPS
;
A
#
# COMPACT_ATOMS: atom_id res chain seq x y z
N MET A 1 -5.29 23.71 10.73
CA MET A 1 -4.21 22.79 10.33
C MET A 1 -3.72 22.12 11.60
N HIS A 2 -3.58 20.79 11.63
CA HIS A 2 -2.99 20.10 12.79
C HIS A 2 -1.50 20.39 12.86
N ASP A 3 -0.89 20.22 14.02
CA ASP A 3 0.56 20.35 14.17
C ASP A 3 1.26 19.30 13.30
N PRO A 4 2.38 19.65 12.63
CA PRO A 4 3.13 18.69 11.85
C PRO A 4 3.67 17.58 12.75
N VAL A 5 3.70 16.35 12.23
CA VAL A 5 4.35 15.22 12.91
C VAL A 5 5.87 15.33 12.83
N TYR A 6 6.38 16.06 11.83
CA TYR A 6 7.79 16.32 11.62
C TYR A 6 7.99 17.64 10.87
N GLU A 7 9.05 18.37 11.20
CA GLU A 7 9.44 19.61 10.53
C GLU A 7 10.96 19.71 10.45
N GLU A 8 11.50 20.10 9.28
CA GLU A 8 12.92 20.39 9.12
C GLU A 8 13.18 21.59 8.20
N ALA A 9 14.32 22.25 8.43
CA ALA A 9 14.89 23.20 7.50
C ALA A 9 15.86 22.47 6.54
N TYR A 10 15.57 22.52 5.23
CA TYR A 10 16.33 21.81 4.20
C TYR A 10 16.64 22.73 3.01
N HIS A 11 17.92 22.99 2.74
CA HIS A 11 18.39 23.89 1.67
C HIS A 11 17.70 25.27 1.61
N GLY A 12 17.38 25.87 2.76
CA GLY A 12 16.70 27.17 2.83
C GLY A 12 15.19 27.09 2.61
N HIS A 13 14.61 25.89 2.64
CA HIS A 13 13.18 25.61 2.62
C HIS A 13 12.78 25.00 3.97
N THR A 14 11.50 25.05 4.30
CA THR A 14 10.92 24.34 5.44
C THR A 14 10.07 23.20 4.91
N ILE A 15 10.37 21.97 5.31
CA ILE A 15 9.58 20.79 4.98
C ILE A 15 8.78 20.42 6.23
N LYS A 16 7.47 20.28 6.08
CA LYS A 16 6.56 19.84 7.14
C LYS A 16 5.85 18.58 6.70
N ILE A 17 5.77 17.59 7.58
CA ILE A 17 5.02 16.34 7.37
C ILE A 17 3.78 16.36 8.25
N PHE A 18 2.65 15.94 7.70
CA PHE A 18 1.38 15.86 8.39
C PHE A 18 0.78 14.48 8.21
N HIS A 19 -0.09 14.07 9.15
CA HIS A 19 -1.05 13.02 8.84
C HIS A 19 -1.99 13.51 7.75
N ASP A 20 -2.28 12.64 6.79
CA ASP A 20 -3.29 12.90 5.77
C ASP A 20 -4.66 13.04 6.45
N PRO A 21 -5.36 14.19 6.32
CA PRO A 21 -6.65 14.39 6.96
C PRO A 21 -7.79 13.66 6.25
N ASP A 22 -7.61 13.23 5.00
CA ASP A 22 -8.64 12.57 4.19
C ASP A 22 -8.03 11.46 3.31
N PRO A 23 -7.45 10.41 3.93
CA PRO A 23 -6.75 9.38 3.18
C PRO A 23 -7.75 8.49 2.40
N GLU A 24 -7.51 8.33 1.10
CA GLU A 24 -8.21 7.33 0.28
C GLU A 24 -7.90 5.91 0.79
N SER A 25 -8.90 5.04 0.83
CA SER A 25 -8.64 3.65 1.18
C SER A 25 -7.89 2.95 0.05
N PRO A 26 -6.77 2.23 0.31
CA PRO A 26 -6.07 1.50 -0.74
C PRO A 26 -6.89 0.33 -1.31
N ARG A 27 -8.04 0.00 -0.71
CA ARG A 27 -9.01 -0.97 -1.28
C ARG A 27 -9.89 -0.37 -2.37
N GLU A 28 -9.91 0.95 -2.54
CA GLU A 28 -10.60 1.63 -3.65
C GLU A 28 -9.73 1.69 -4.92
N TRP A 29 -8.46 1.31 -4.81
CA TRP A 29 -7.52 1.23 -5.93
C TRP A 29 -7.74 0.01 -6.84
N SER A 30 -7.05 0.02 -7.99
CA SER A 30 -6.98 -1.12 -8.91
C SER A 30 -6.04 -2.21 -8.37
N ASN A 31 -6.53 -2.96 -7.39
CA ASN A 31 -5.81 -4.10 -6.78
C ASN A 31 -5.84 -5.36 -7.65
N LEU A 32 -4.80 -6.17 -7.55
CA LEU A 32 -4.77 -7.53 -8.10
C LEU A 32 -5.55 -8.49 -7.20
N GLY A 33 -5.42 -8.31 -5.88
CA GLY A 33 -6.04 -9.14 -4.86
C GLY A 33 -7.47 -8.76 -4.52
N THR A 34 -8.27 -9.76 -4.19
CA THR A 34 -9.53 -9.62 -3.47
C THR A 34 -9.32 -10.03 -2.02
N LEU A 35 -9.61 -9.13 -1.09
CA LEU A 35 -9.57 -9.33 0.35
C LEU A 35 -10.99 -9.60 0.87
N ILE A 36 -11.22 -10.77 1.43
CA ILE A 36 -12.49 -11.12 2.07
C ILE A 36 -12.26 -11.46 3.54
N CYS A 37 -13.10 -10.92 4.42
CA CYS A 37 -12.92 -11.02 5.86
C CYS A 37 -14.22 -11.32 6.60
N TRP A 38 -14.12 -12.17 7.62
CA TRP A 38 -15.17 -12.50 8.58
C TRP A 38 -14.81 -11.89 9.93
N HIS A 39 -15.11 -10.60 10.12
CA HIS A 39 -14.90 -9.93 11.40
C HIS A 39 -16.21 -9.39 11.98
N ARG A 40 -16.39 -9.50 13.30
CA ARG A 40 -17.65 -9.13 13.97
C ARG A 40 -17.81 -7.62 14.13
N ARG A 41 -16.71 -6.90 14.31
CA ARG A 41 -16.70 -5.45 14.61
C ARG A 41 -16.47 -4.56 13.40
N TYR A 42 -15.78 -5.09 12.39
CA TYR A 42 -15.27 -4.31 11.27
C TYR A 42 -15.72 -4.94 9.96
N ARG A 43 -16.08 -4.11 8.98
CA ARG A 43 -16.18 -4.53 7.59
C ARG A 43 -14.83 -4.25 6.94
N LEU A 44 -14.10 -5.32 6.61
CA LEU A 44 -12.74 -5.27 6.07
C LEU A 44 -12.76 -5.93 4.69
N GLY A 45 -12.07 -5.31 3.73
CA GLY A 45 -12.02 -5.81 2.36
C GLY A 45 -13.34 -5.73 1.60
N GLU A 46 -13.43 -6.48 0.51
CA GLU A 46 -14.60 -6.53 -0.36
C GLU A 46 -15.78 -7.28 0.29
N SER A 47 -16.99 -6.82 -0.04
CA SER A 47 -18.22 -7.51 0.36
C SER A 47 -18.35 -8.86 -0.33
N HIS A 48 -18.76 -9.88 0.42
CA HIS A 48 -18.97 -11.24 -0.09
C HIS A 48 -20.19 -11.90 0.55
N HIS A 49 -20.63 -13.03 -0.03
CA HIS A 49 -21.80 -13.78 0.42
C HIS A 49 -21.45 -15.05 1.22
N PHE A 50 -20.16 -15.39 1.31
CA PHE A 50 -19.68 -16.57 2.05
C PHE A 50 -19.95 -16.44 3.55
N ALA A 51 -20.66 -17.42 4.12
CA ALA A 51 -21.03 -17.43 5.53
C ALA A 51 -19.83 -17.68 6.47
N SER A 52 -18.82 -18.39 5.98
CA SER A 52 -17.63 -18.76 6.76
C SER A 52 -16.38 -18.91 5.87
N PRO A 53 -15.17 -18.89 6.46
CA PRO A 53 -13.93 -19.21 5.76
C PRO A 53 -14.00 -20.57 5.03
N GLU A 54 -14.60 -21.57 5.67
CA GLU A 54 -14.78 -22.90 5.06
C GLU A 54 -15.65 -22.84 3.80
N SER A 55 -16.79 -22.13 3.84
CA SER A 55 -17.69 -22.02 2.68
C SER A 55 -17.00 -21.39 1.48
N PHE A 56 -16.14 -20.39 1.71
CA PHE A 56 -15.32 -19.79 0.67
C PHE A 56 -14.31 -20.79 0.08
N LEU A 57 -13.58 -21.51 0.94
CA LEU A 57 -12.60 -22.50 0.46
C LEU A 57 -13.26 -23.64 -0.32
N ARG A 58 -14.48 -24.07 0.08
CA ARG A 58 -15.27 -25.09 -0.64
C ARG A 58 -15.64 -24.62 -2.04
N ASP A 59 -16.17 -23.40 -2.15
CA ASP A 59 -16.51 -22.78 -3.43
C ASP A 59 -15.29 -22.71 -4.34
N LEU A 60 -14.18 -22.16 -3.83
CA LEU A 60 -12.94 -22.02 -4.59
C LEU A 60 -12.34 -23.38 -4.99
N ALA A 61 -12.36 -24.36 -4.10
CA ALA A 61 -11.96 -25.74 -4.39
C ALA A 61 -12.90 -26.42 -5.41
N GLY A 62 -14.14 -25.95 -5.56
CA GLY A 62 -15.17 -26.54 -6.41
C GLY A 62 -15.64 -27.89 -5.90
N VAL A 63 -15.83 -28.00 -4.58
CA VAL A 63 -16.32 -29.22 -3.93
C VAL A 63 -17.69 -28.96 -3.31
N SER A 64 -18.55 -29.98 -3.28
CA SER A 64 -19.86 -29.86 -2.64
C SER A 64 -19.77 -29.95 -1.12
N ASP A 65 -20.81 -29.48 -0.42
CA ASP A 65 -20.90 -29.50 1.04
C ASP A 65 -20.89 -30.91 1.65
N GLN A 66 -21.24 -31.93 0.86
CA GLN A 66 -21.24 -33.32 1.31
C GLN A 66 -19.84 -33.97 1.28
N CYS A 67 -18.83 -33.26 0.76
CA CYS A 67 -17.46 -33.76 0.69
C CYS A 67 -16.75 -33.53 2.03
N ASP A 68 -16.41 -34.62 2.72
CA ASP A 68 -15.68 -34.57 3.98
C ASP A 68 -14.18 -34.35 3.73
N LEU A 69 -13.81 -33.08 3.63
CA LEU A 69 -12.43 -32.62 3.47
C LEU A 69 -12.06 -31.73 4.64
N SER A 70 -10.85 -31.88 5.15
CA SER A 70 -10.31 -30.94 6.14
C SER A 70 -10.08 -29.55 5.53
N MET A 71 -9.97 -28.53 6.38
CA MET A 71 -9.62 -27.16 5.96
C MET A 71 -8.33 -27.12 5.13
N ASP A 72 -7.33 -27.93 5.49
CA ASP A 72 -6.07 -28.01 4.75
C ASP A 72 -6.26 -28.60 3.35
N GLN A 73 -7.05 -29.68 3.24
CA GLN A 73 -7.36 -30.29 1.94
C GLN A 73 -8.19 -29.36 1.03
N LEU A 74 -9.11 -28.58 1.61
CA LEU A 74 -9.86 -27.56 0.90
C LEU A 74 -8.92 -26.47 0.38
N ARG A 75 -8.03 -25.97 1.24
CA ARG A 75 -7.04 -24.96 0.89
C ARG A 75 -6.10 -25.43 -0.23
N GLU A 76 -5.53 -26.63 -0.12
CA GLU A 76 -4.65 -27.20 -1.15
C GLU A 76 -5.34 -27.30 -2.52
N ARG A 77 -6.65 -27.58 -2.54
CA ARG A 77 -7.43 -27.60 -3.79
C ARG A 77 -7.74 -26.20 -4.31
N ALA A 78 -8.09 -25.27 -3.42
CA ALA A 78 -8.27 -23.86 -3.77
C ALA A 78 -6.99 -23.26 -4.41
N GLU A 79 -5.81 -23.57 -3.88
CA GLU A 79 -4.52 -23.10 -4.41
C GLU A 79 -4.18 -23.62 -5.82
N ARG A 80 -4.90 -24.66 -6.31
CA ARG A 80 -4.82 -25.10 -7.71
C ARG A 80 -5.48 -24.11 -8.66
N LYS A 81 -6.45 -23.33 -8.18
CA LYS A 81 -7.22 -22.34 -8.97
C LYS A 81 -6.89 -20.89 -8.63
N ALA A 82 -6.25 -20.64 -7.50
CA ALA A 82 -5.90 -19.30 -7.02
C ALA A 82 -4.52 -19.25 -6.37
N ILE A 83 -4.07 -18.03 -6.10
CA ILE A 83 -3.02 -17.72 -5.13
C ILE A 83 -3.75 -17.12 -3.93
N LEU A 84 -3.52 -17.67 -2.74
CA LEU A 84 -4.33 -17.43 -1.55
C LEU A 84 -3.42 -17.28 -0.34
N LEU A 85 -3.57 -16.17 0.40
CA LEU A 85 -2.87 -15.93 1.64
C LEU A 85 -3.86 -15.71 2.78
N PRO A 86 -3.67 -16.34 3.96
CA PRO A 86 -4.45 -15.99 5.14
C PRO A 86 -4.16 -14.54 5.53
N VAL A 87 -5.17 -13.87 6.08
CA VAL A 87 -5.04 -12.51 6.60
C VAL A 87 -5.43 -12.51 8.07
N PHE A 88 -4.56 -11.94 8.90
CA PHE A 88 -4.72 -11.86 10.34
C PHE A 88 -4.93 -10.41 10.75
N LEU A 89 -5.78 -10.21 11.75
CA LEU A 89 -6.04 -8.91 12.36
C LEU A 89 -5.64 -8.94 13.83
N TYR A 90 -5.03 -7.85 14.28
CA TYR A 90 -4.80 -7.53 15.68
C TYR A 90 -5.61 -6.28 16.05
N ASP A 91 -6.39 -6.37 17.13
CA ASP A 91 -7.30 -5.32 17.60
C ASP A 91 -6.98 -4.97 19.07
N HIS A 92 -6.05 -4.02 19.28
CA HIS A 92 -5.66 -3.56 20.61
C HIS A 92 -5.22 -2.08 20.58
N SER A 93 -6.15 -1.18 20.88
CA SER A 93 -5.95 0.29 20.82
C SER A 93 -5.68 0.85 19.41
N GLY A 94 -5.79 0.01 18.39
CA GLY A 94 -5.56 0.27 16.99
C GLY A 94 -5.66 -1.04 16.21
N LEU A 95 -5.80 -0.93 14.88
CA LEU A 95 -5.85 -2.09 14.01
C LEU A 95 -4.49 -2.33 13.37
N ALA A 96 -4.09 -3.59 13.32
CA ALA A 96 -2.96 -4.04 12.52
C ALA A 96 -3.34 -5.31 11.74
N MET A 97 -2.85 -5.42 10.52
CA MET A 97 -3.17 -6.51 9.60
C MET A 97 -1.91 -7.07 8.94
N ASN A 98 -1.83 -8.39 8.80
CA ASN A 98 -0.72 -9.02 8.07
C ASN A 98 -1.12 -10.39 7.49
N THR A 99 -0.19 -11.05 6.79
CA THR A 99 -0.41 -12.37 6.18
C THR A 99 0.30 -13.54 6.86
N ILE A 100 0.96 -13.29 8.01
CA ILE A 100 1.84 -14.25 8.69
C ILE A 100 1.38 -14.63 10.10
N GLY A 101 0.46 -13.85 10.68
CA GLY A 101 -0.04 -14.03 12.04
C GLY A 101 0.54 -13.03 13.05
N PHE A 102 0.00 -13.09 14.26
CA PHE A 102 0.51 -12.41 15.43
C PHE A 102 0.68 -13.42 16.56
N HIS A 103 1.54 -13.10 17.53
CA HIS A 103 1.77 -13.97 18.68
C HIS A 103 0.68 -13.85 19.76
N CYS A 104 -0.13 -12.77 19.76
CA CYS A 104 -1.11 -12.52 20.81
C CYS A 104 -2.37 -13.41 20.64
N PRO A 105 -2.68 -14.33 21.56
CA PRO A 105 -3.80 -15.24 21.39
C PRO A 105 -5.18 -14.63 21.72
N TRP A 106 -5.22 -13.46 22.36
CA TRP A 106 -6.46 -12.85 22.85
C TRP A 106 -7.01 -11.82 21.86
N ASP A 107 -6.12 -10.95 21.38
CA ASP A 107 -6.48 -9.78 20.58
C ASP A 107 -6.13 -9.97 19.10
N SER A 108 -5.71 -11.17 18.70
CA SER A 108 -5.44 -11.49 17.30
C SER A 108 -6.08 -12.79 16.84
N GLY A 109 -6.30 -12.88 15.53
CA GLY A 109 -6.76 -14.10 14.88
C GLY A 109 -6.78 -13.95 13.37
N GLN A 110 -7.00 -15.08 12.68
CA GLN A 110 -7.23 -15.03 11.24
C GLN A 110 -8.58 -14.35 10.99
N ALA A 111 -8.55 -13.21 10.30
CA ALA A 111 -9.73 -12.43 9.95
C ALA A 111 -10.28 -12.82 8.57
N GLY A 112 -9.43 -13.33 7.67
CA GLY A 112 -9.86 -13.56 6.30
C GLY A 112 -8.80 -14.16 5.39
N TYR A 113 -8.97 -13.86 4.10
CA TYR A 113 -8.06 -14.23 3.03
C TYR A 113 -7.91 -13.09 2.03
N VAL A 114 -6.69 -12.90 1.53
CA VAL A 114 -6.45 -12.17 0.29
C VAL A 114 -6.11 -13.17 -0.80
N TYR A 115 -6.75 -13.07 -1.96
CA TYR A 115 -6.58 -14.03 -3.04
C TYR A 115 -6.68 -13.41 -4.42
N VAL A 116 -6.13 -14.12 -5.41
CA VAL A 116 -6.34 -13.83 -6.83
C VAL A 116 -6.51 -15.13 -7.60
N LEU A 117 -7.51 -15.19 -8.48
CA LEU A 117 -7.74 -16.34 -9.35
C LEU A 117 -6.64 -16.42 -10.41
N LEU A 118 -6.21 -17.63 -10.78
CA LEU A 118 -5.17 -17.79 -11.80
C LEU A 118 -5.60 -17.26 -13.17
N GLU A 119 -6.90 -17.17 -13.46
CA GLU A 119 -7.40 -16.52 -14.68
C GLU A 119 -7.13 -15.01 -14.67
N ALA A 120 -7.33 -14.34 -13.54
CA ALA A 120 -7.02 -12.93 -13.38
C ALA A 120 -5.51 -12.68 -13.50
N VAL A 121 -4.68 -13.54 -12.89
CA VAL A 121 -3.22 -13.49 -13.06
C VAL A 121 -2.81 -13.66 -14.52
N ARG A 122 -3.42 -14.60 -15.26
CA ARG A 122 -3.12 -14.78 -16.68
C ARG A 122 -3.46 -13.55 -17.51
N LYS A 123 -4.60 -12.90 -17.20
CA LYS A 123 -5.06 -11.69 -17.87
C LYS A 123 -4.14 -10.51 -17.57
N GLU A 124 -3.83 -10.28 -16.29
CA GLU A 124 -3.01 -9.14 -15.84
C GLU A 124 -1.59 -9.19 -16.42
N PHE A 125 -0.97 -10.39 -16.42
CA PHE A 125 0.40 -10.57 -16.88
C PHE A 125 0.51 -10.99 -18.35
N ASP A 126 -0.61 -11.07 -19.07
CA ASP A 126 -0.71 -11.54 -20.47
C ASP A 126 0.05 -12.88 -20.72
N VAL A 127 -0.25 -13.90 -19.91
CA VAL A 127 0.39 -15.21 -20.00
C VAL A 127 -0.62 -16.35 -20.12
N LYS A 128 -0.23 -17.41 -20.86
CA LYS A 128 -1.05 -18.64 -20.95
C LYS A 128 -0.90 -19.55 -19.72
N ARG A 129 0.30 -19.58 -19.12
CA ARG A 129 0.65 -20.47 -18.00
C ARG A 129 1.21 -19.67 -16.84
N VAL A 130 0.62 -19.87 -15.65
CA VAL A 130 1.14 -19.30 -14.41
C VAL A 130 2.24 -20.21 -13.86
N THR A 131 3.47 -19.73 -13.90
CA THR A 131 4.65 -20.45 -13.39
C THR A 131 4.75 -20.35 -11.88
N LYS A 132 5.64 -21.13 -11.25
CA LYS A 132 5.92 -21.00 -9.81
C LYS A 132 6.44 -19.60 -9.47
N ALA A 133 7.38 -19.07 -10.24
CA ALA A 133 7.91 -17.71 -10.05
C ALA A 133 6.82 -16.64 -10.20
N LEU A 134 5.88 -16.81 -11.14
CA LEU A 134 4.77 -15.87 -11.27
C LEU A 134 3.77 -15.98 -10.10
N ARG A 135 3.57 -17.19 -9.55
CA ARG A 135 2.78 -17.36 -8.32
C ARG A 135 3.41 -16.65 -7.14
N GLU A 136 4.73 -16.75 -6.99
CA GLU A 136 5.48 -16.05 -5.94
C GLU A 136 5.37 -14.54 -6.12
N LYS A 137 5.59 -14.02 -7.35
CA LYS A 137 5.43 -12.60 -7.66
C LYS A 137 4.02 -12.10 -7.34
N ALA A 138 2.97 -12.82 -7.73
CA ALA A 138 1.62 -12.42 -7.41
C ALA A 138 1.32 -12.52 -5.90
N ALA A 139 1.86 -13.50 -5.19
CA ALA A 139 1.78 -13.55 -3.73
C ALA A 139 2.48 -12.35 -3.06
N ASP A 140 3.63 -11.90 -3.59
CA ASP A 140 4.30 -10.69 -3.10
C ASP A 140 3.46 -9.43 -3.31
N ILE A 141 2.77 -9.33 -4.45
CA ILE A 141 1.80 -8.24 -4.70
C ILE A 141 0.67 -8.29 -3.66
N LEU A 142 0.07 -9.47 -3.41
CA LEU A 142 -0.97 -9.60 -2.38
C LEU A 142 -0.47 -9.20 -0.98
N ARG A 143 0.78 -9.53 -0.64
CA ARG A 143 1.38 -9.09 0.63
C ARG A 143 1.53 -7.57 0.68
N ALA A 144 2.00 -6.95 -0.41
CA ALA A 144 2.15 -5.51 -0.49
C ALA A 144 0.80 -4.78 -0.36
N GLU A 145 -0.27 -5.28 -0.99
CA GLU A 145 -1.62 -4.73 -0.81
C GLU A 145 -2.07 -4.75 0.66
N ILE A 146 -1.75 -5.82 1.39
CA ILE A 146 -2.05 -5.92 2.82
C ILE A 146 -1.18 -4.97 3.65
N VAL A 147 0.08 -4.73 3.27
CA VAL A 147 0.93 -3.73 3.94
C VAL A 147 0.34 -2.33 3.80
N SER A 148 -0.10 -1.94 2.60
CA SER A 148 -0.75 -0.64 2.39
C SER A 148 -2.06 -0.53 3.17
N TYR A 149 -2.87 -1.59 3.19
CA TYR A 149 -4.12 -1.58 3.94
C TYR A 149 -3.90 -1.58 5.47
N ASP A 150 -2.86 -2.24 5.97
CA ASP A 150 -2.43 -2.15 7.36
C ASP A 150 -2.00 -0.72 7.73
N ALA A 151 -1.22 -0.05 6.89
CA ALA A 151 -0.87 1.35 7.09
C ALA A 151 -2.11 2.26 7.15
N TYR A 152 -3.07 2.04 6.24
CA TYR A 152 -4.35 2.74 6.24
C TYR A 152 -5.13 2.53 7.55
N LEU A 153 -5.32 1.27 7.96
CA LEU A 153 -6.05 0.91 9.18
C LEU A 153 -5.38 1.48 10.44
N GLY A 154 -4.06 1.61 10.43
CA GLY A 154 -3.26 2.21 11.50
C GLY A 154 -3.17 3.74 11.46
N GLY A 155 -3.80 4.42 10.49
CA GLY A 155 -3.71 5.88 10.32
C GLY A 155 -2.32 6.38 9.90
N ARG A 156 -1.47 5.49 9.39
CA ARG A 156 -0.12 5.81 8.90
C ARG A 156 -0.17 6.22 7.43
N VAL A 157 -0.87 7.32 7.19
CA VAL A 157 -0.94 7.99 5.89
C VAL A 157 -0.54 9.44 6.09
N TYR A 158 0.34 9.93 5.22
CA TYR A 158 1.01 11.22 5.41
C TYR A 158 1.03 12.04 4.12
N GLY A 159 1.26 13.33 4.29
CA GLY A 159 1.66 14.23 3.21
C GLY A 159 2.66 15.25 3.69
N TYR A 160 3.32 15.90 2.74
CA TYR A 160 4.27 16.97 3.00
C TYR A 160 3.75 18.31 2.49
N VAL A 161 4.24 19.38 3.10
CA VAL A 161 4.15 20.76 2.60
C VAL A 161 5.55 21.36 2.63
N ILE A 162 5.98 21.95 1.52
CA ILE A 162 7.27 22.61 1.37
C ILE A 162 7.03 24.11 1.28
N GLU A 163 7.65 24.87 2.18
CA GLU A 163 7.52 26.32 2.24
C GLU A 163 8.87 27.01 2.07
N ARG A 164 8.85 28.23 1.53
CA ARG A 164 10.00 29.13 1.54
C ARG A 164 9.52 30.58 1.65
N ASP A 165 10.17 31.35 2.52
CA ASP A 165 9.85 32.77 2.74
C ASP A 165 8.36 33.04 3.07
N GLY A 166 7.67 32.05 3.67
CA GLY A 166 6.26 32.10 4.03
C GLY A 166 5.29 31.70 2.91
N GLU A 167 5.79 31.29 1.74
CA GLU A 167 5.00 30.81 0.61
C GLU A 167 5.10 29.29 0.49
N GLU A 168 3.96 28.62 0.28
CA GLU A 168 3.90 27.20 -0.07
C GLU A 168 4.36 27.01 -1.53
N LEU A 169 5.35 26.15 -1.72
CA LEU A 169 5.91 25.84 -3.04
C LEU A 169 5.35 24.55 -3.62
N ASP A 170 5.14 23.54 -2.77
CA ASP A 170 4.62 22.23 -3.17
C ASP A 170 3.98 21.51 -1.99
N ALA A 171 3.00 20.67 -2.28
CA ALA A 171 2.35 19.81 -1.32
C ALA A 171 1.89 18.52 -1.99
N CYS A 172 2.20 17.38 -1.38
CA CYS A 172 1.82 16.07 -1.88
C CYS A 172 1.36 15.17 -0.72
N TRP A 173 0.32 14.38 -0.96
CA TRP A 173 -0.41 13.60 0.06
C TRP A 173 -0.55 12.15 -0.38
N GLY A 174 -1.06 11.27 0.50
CA GLY A 174 -1.28 9.86 0.20
C GLY A 174 -0.04 8.95 0.32
N PHE A 175 0.94 9.29 1.15
CA PHE A 175 2.09 8.42 1.43
C PHE A 175 1.76 7.44 2.57
N PHE A 176 1.76 6.13 2.27
CA PHE A 176 1.41 5.08 3.23
C PHE A 176 2.64 4.49 3.90
N GLY A 177 2.58 4.29 5.21
CA GLY A 177 3.58 3.53 5.95
C GLY A 177 4.52 4.39 6.77
N ASP A 178 5.81 4.40 6.42
CA ASP A 178 6.83 5.14 7.15
C ASP A 178 7.09 6.48 6.43
N TYR A 179 6.78 7.59 7.11
CA TYR A 179 6.94 8.91 6.50
C TYR A 179 8.40 9.25 6.19
N GLU A 180 9.38 8.66 6.87
CA GLU A 180 10.80 8.97 6.64
C GLU A 180 11.29 8.37 5.32
N LEU A 181 10.85 7.14 5.01
CA LEU A 181 11.30 6.40 3.85
C LEU A 181 10.71 6.92 2.55
N ASP A 182 9.42 7.27 2.57
CA ASP A 182 8.69 7.64 1.35
C ASP A 182 8.41 9.15 1.30
N CYS A 183 7.62 9.66 2.24
CA CYS A 183 7.10 11.04 2.20
C CYS A 183 8.21 12.11 2.31
N LEU A 184 9.11 11.97 3.29
CA LEU A 184 10.20 12.90 3.53
C LEU A 184 11.29 12.79 2.43
N SER A 185 11.55 11.57 1.95
CA SER A 185 12.47 11.35 0.84
C SER A 185 12.00 12.07 -0.43
N GLU A 186 10.71 11.98 -0.77
CA GLU A 186 10.13 12.70 -1.91
C GLU A 186 10.22 14.21 -1.75
N ALA A 187 9.87 14.74 -0.58
CA ALA A 187 9.95 16.17 -0.29
C ALA A 187 11.38 16.72 -0.45
N ARG A 188 12.38 16.00 0.07
CA ARG A 188 13.80 16.35 -0.09
C ARG A 188 14.24 16.32 -1.56
N ALA A 189 13.83 15.30 -2.31
CA ALA A 189 14.14 15.19 -3.73
C ALA A 189 13.56 16.36 -4.54
N PHE A 190 12.35 16.81 -4.22
CA PHE A 190 11.74 18.00 -4.82
C PHE A 190 12.57 19.27 -4.52
N VAL A 191 12.96 19.49 -3.26
CA VAL A 191 13.81 20.63 -2.90
C VAL A 191 15.16 20.57 -3.61
N ASP A 192 15.81 19.41 -3.66
CA ASP A 192 17.08 19.22 -4.37
C ASP A 192 16.94 19.61 -5.85
N HIS A 193 15.82 19.24 -6.48
CA HIS A 193 15.52 19.63 -7.85
C HIS A 193 15.40 21.15 -8.01
N LEU A 194 14.70 21.84 -7.10
CA LEU A 194 14.60 23.31 -7.11
C LEU A 194 15.97 23.97 -6.99
N VAL A 195 16.82 23.48 -6.09
CA VAL A 195 18.18 24.00 -5.88
C VAL A 195 19.03 23.81 -7.13
N LEU A 196 18.97 22.64 -7.77
CA LEU A 196 19.67 22.36 -9.01
C LEU A 196 19.20 23.27 -10.15
N GLN A 197 17.89 23.46 -10.31
CA GLN A 197 17.34 24.38 -11.31
C GLN A 197 17.80 25.82 -11.09
N ALA A 198 17.75 26.31 -9.84
CA ALA A 198 18.19 27.66 -9.50
C ALA A 198 19.67 27.89 -9.84
N ARG A 199 20.53 26.90 -9.52
CA ARG A 199 21.95 26.93 -9.88
C ARG A 199 22.16 26.97 -11.39
N SER A 200 21.48 26.10 -12.14
CA SER A 200 21.59 26.08 -13.61
C SER A 200 21.14 27.41 -14.25
N ARG A 201 20.07 28.03 -13.73
CA ARG A 201 19.59 29.33 -14.21
C ARG A 201 20.59 30.45 -13.90
N ALA A 202 21.22 30.43 -12.73
CA ALA A 202 22.24 31.41 -12.36
C ALA A 202 23.46 31.34 -13.29
N VAL A 203 23.97 30.13 -13.56
CA VAL A 203 25.09 29.90 -14.49
C VAL A 203 24.75 30.40 -15.90
N ALA A 204 23.56 30.06 -16.42
CA ALA A 204 23.15 30.51 -17.75
C ALA A 204 23.02 32.04 -17.85
N ALA A 205 22.57 32.72 -16.78
CA ALA A 205 22.48 34.16 -16.73
C ALA A 205 23.86 34.85 -16.73
N GLU A 206 24.85 34.27 -16.03
CA GLU A 206 26.24 34.74 -16.04
C GLU A 206 26.88 34.60 -17.43
N GLU A 207 26.67 33.46 -18.11
CA GLU A 207 27.18 33.23 -19.48
C GLU A 207 26.58 34.19 -20.51
N LEU A 208 25.28 34.48 -20.43
CA LEU A 208 24.61 35.45 -21.28
C LEU A 208 25.07 36.89 -21.01
N GLY A 209 25.34 37.22 -19.74
CA GLY A 209 25.87 38.53 -19.34
C GLY A 209 27.34 38.76 -19.71
N ALA A 210 28.09 37.70 -20.03
CA ALA A 210 29.51 37.75 -20.36
C ALA A 210 29.81 37.87 -21.88
N SER A 211 28.81 37.90 -22.75
CA SER A 211 29.03 38.05 -24.19
C SER A 211 29.41 39.49 -24.57
N PRO A 212 30.62 39.75 -25.10
CA PRO A 212 31.01 41.10 -25.50
C PRO A 212 30.19 41.56 -26.72
N PRO A 213 29.90 42.86 -26.86
CA PRO A 213 29.13 43.37 -28.00
C PRO A 213 29.87 43.07 -29.32
N PRO A 214 29.14 42.79 -30.41
CA PRO A 214 29.77 42.53 -31.71
C PRO A 214 30.53 43.78 -32.18
N SER A 215 31.79 43.54 -32.56
CA SER A 215 32.76 44.55 -33.05
C SER A 215 32.36 45.21 -34.35
#